data_AF-A0A7S3RV80-F1
#
_entry.id   AF-A0A7S3RV80-F1
#
_cell.length_a   1.000
_cell.length_b   1.000
_cell.length_c   1.000
_cell.angle_alpha   90.00
_cell.angle_beta   90.00
_cell.angle_gamma   90.00
#
_symmetry.space_group_name_H-M   'P 1'
#
loop_
_entity.id
_entity.type
_entity.pdbx_description
1 polymer ?
#
loop_
_entity_poly.entity_id
_entity_poly.type
_entity_poly.pdbx_seq_one_letter_code
_entity_poly.pdbx_strand_id
1 'polypeptide(L)'
;GAPLTYLMCGVCNVHAAAPRPLFLLLLLLATSSARKRCRTSEDELEPPVFRGQPIPTGERVRMPQTAGLEWQLFLPAGWRNATSEPLFPVVVFFHGSGDGHFTVMNSQSLPRLLSGDQSTCFDHDHCWRLDAEYERVAAKAEAPASSGRAYLDQEVDLRSPLAACDFASTFPAIVVMPQGWLPAHRTGWTRGKTLQVERLTQHVLSTYRGDPT
;
A
#
# COMPACT_ATOMS: atom_id res chain seq x y z
N GLY A 1 24.12 -31.82 -0.76
CA GLY A 1 22.98 -31.78 0.15
C GLY A 1 23.48 -31.37 1.51
N ALA A 2 23.10 -30.18 1.98
CA ALA A 2 23.36 -29.71 3.34
C ALA A 2 22.00 -29.42 3.98
N PRO A 3 21.72 -29.88 5.22
CA PRO A 3 20.46 -29.58 5.88
C PRO A 3 20.53 -28.21 6.55
N LEU A 4 19.46 -27.42 6.39
CA LEU A 4 19.25 -26.16 7.09
C LEU A 4 18.48 -26.43 8.38
N THR A 5 19.08 -26.04 9.49
CA THR A 5 18.57 -26.07 10.85
C THR A 5 17.59 -24.90 11.07
N TYR A 6 16.39 -25.17 11.59
CA TYR A 6 15.46 -24.12 12.02
C TYR A 6 15.61 -23.87 13.52
N LEU A 7 15.78 -22.60 13.87
CA LEU A 7 15.76 -22.09 15.24
C LEU A 7 14.29 -21.86 15.65
N MET A 8 13.78 -22.65 16.58
CA MET A 8 12.51 -22.44 17.26
C MET A 8 12.81 -21.81 18.63
N CYS A 9 12.29 -20.61 18.89
CA CYS A 9 12.30 -20.03 20.23
C CYS A 9 10.97 -20.32 20.90
N GLY A 10 10.99 -21.21 21.89
CA GLY A 10 9.88 -21.42 22.81
C GLY A 10 10.12 -20.64 24.10
N VAL A 11 9.03 -20.10 24.67
CA VAL A 11 8.91 -19.89 26.12
C VAL A 11 7.50 -20.29 26.55
N CYS A 12 7.46 -21.29 27.43
CA CYS A 12 6.35 -21.80 28.22
C CYS A 12 5.94 -20.76 29.31
N ASN A 13 4.91 -20.84 30.16
CA ASN A 13 4.04 -21.89 30.65
C ASN A 13 2.98 -21.25 31.60
N VAL A 14 2.03 -22.07 32.05
CA VAL A 14 1.27 -22.03 33.32
C VAL A 14 -0.18 -21.50 33.34
N HIS A 15 -1.03 -22.47 33.72
CA HIS A 15 -2.40 -22.52 34.27
C HIS A 15 -3.03 -21.26 34.90
N ALA A 16 -4.35 -21.11 34.75
CA ALA A 16 -5.34 -21.66 35.70
C ALA A 16 -6.77 -21.18 35.34
N ALA A 17 -7.74 -22.07 35.49
CA ALA A 17 -9.17 -21.78 35.38
C ALA A 17 -9.81 -21.64 36.77
N ALA A 18 -10.95 -20.92 36.79
CA ALA A 18 -12.01 -20.79 37.83
C ALA A 18 -12.03 -19.44 38.60
N PRO A 19 -13.16 -19.06 39.24
CA PRO A 19 -14.31 -18.40 38.63
C PRO A 19 -14.61 -16.99 39.23
N ARG A 20 -15.51 -16.22 38.60
CA ARG A 20 -16.03 -14.93 39.08
C ARG A 20 -16.81 -15.08 40.41
N PRO A 21 -16.89 -14.03 41.27
CA PRO A 21 -18.09 -13.19 41.21
C PRO A 21 -17.91 -11.67 41.53
N LEU A 22 -18.85 -10.90 40.97
CA LEU A 22 -19.53 -9.66 41.42
C LEU A 22 -18.80 -8.45 42.07
N PHE A 23 -19.14 -7.29 41.48
CA PHE A 23 -19.32 -5.93 42.05
C PHE A 23 -18.11 -5.14 42.56
N LEU A 24 -17.74 -4.10 41.81
CA LEU A 24 -17.80 -2.73 42.33
C LEU A 24 -17.83 -1.71 41.17
N LEU A 25 -18.88 -0.89 41.17
CA LEU A 25 -19.03 0.30 40.35
C LEU A 25 -18.10 1.38 40.93
N LEU A 26 -17.00 1.69 40.26
CA LEU A 26 -16.25 2.93 40.50
C LEU A 26 -16.18 3.73 39.19
N LEU A 27 -16.96 4.81 39.14
CA LEU A 27 -16.72 5.93 38.24
C LEU A 27 -15.33 6.50 38.56
N LEU A 28 -14.35 6.21 37.71
CA LEU A 28 -13.14 7.02 37.59
C LEU A 28 -13.17 7.63 36.20
N LEU A 29 -13.45 8.93 36.16
CA LEU A 29 -13.10 9.84 35.07
C LEU A 29 -11.57 9.81 34.91
N ALA A 30 -11.05 8.75 34.33
CA ALA A 30 -9.73 8.76 33.74
C ALA A 30 -9.93 9.27 32.31
N THR A 31 -9.52 10.52 32.07
CA THR A 31 -9.10 10.99 30.75
C THR A 31 -7.87 10.20 30.32
N SER A 32 -8.04 8.91 30.13
CA SER A 32 -7.09 8.04 29.46
C SER A 32 -7.36 8.28 27.99
N SER A 33 -6.49 9.07 27.35
CA SER A 33 -6.25 8.98 25.92
C SER A 33 -6.10 7.50 25.57
N ALA A 34 -7.19 6.87 25.15
CA ALA A 34 -7.19 5.50 24.71
C ALA A 34 -6.32 5.47 23.47
N ARG A 35 -5.04 5.13 23.62
CA ARG A 35 -4.21 4.75 22.48
C ARG A 35 -4.99 3.62 21.79
N LYS A 36 -5.58 3.93 20.64
CA LYS A 36 -6.19 2.94 19.74
C LYS A 36 -5.16 1.82 19.60
N ARG A 37 -5.49 0.63 20.10
CA ARG A 37 -4.68 -0.56 19.83
C ARG A 37 -4.72 -0.76 18.32
N CYS A 38 -3.57 -0.59 17.68
CA CYS A 38 -3.45 -0.73 16.23
C CYS A 38 -3.78 -2.17 15.86
N ARG A 39 -4.76 -2.31 14.98
CA ARG A 39 -5.04 -3.58 14.31
C ARG A 39 -3.97 -3.79 13.25
N THR A 40 -3.59 -5.03 12.98
CA THR A 40 -2.73 -5.29 11.81
C THR A 40 -3.52 -4.96 10.55
N SER A 41 -2.84 -4.70 9.43
CA SER A 41 -3.50 -4.54 8.13
C SER A 41 -4.30 -5.78 7.71
N GLU A 42 -4.02 -6.94 8.30
CA GLU A 42 -4.77 -8.19 8.12
C GLU A 42 -6.09 -8.21 8.91
N ASP A 43 -6.14 -7.50 10.05
CA ASP A 43 -7.30 -7.36 10.93
C ASP A 43 -8.25 -6.22 10.51
N GLU A 44 -7.82 -5.39 9.54
CA GLU A 44 -8.62 -4.30 8.99
C GLU A 44 -9.66 -4.80 7.98
N LEU A 45 -10.83 -4.16 8.01
CA LEU A 45 -11.86 -4.46 7.02
C LEU A 45 -11.43 -3.95 5.65
N GLU A 46 -11.63 -4.80 4.64
CA GLU A 46 -11.48 -4.45 3.24
C GLU A 46 -12.23 -3.15 2.90
N PRO A 47 -11.62 -2.19 2.18
CA PRO A 47 -12.30 -0.98 1.77
C PRO A 47 -13.59 -1.32 1.00
N PRO A 48 -14.69 -0.61 1.26
CA PRO A 48 -15.94 -0.86 0.58
C PRO A 48 -15.82 -0.52 -0.91
N VAL A 49 -16.56 -1.25 -1.74
CA VAL A 49 -16.66 -0.93 -3.17
C VAL A 49 -17.38 0.41 -3.33
N PHE A 50 -16.69 1.37 -3.92
CA PHE A 50 -17.24 2.67 -4.28
C PHE A 50 -18.24 2.53 -5.42
N ARG A 51 -19.43 3.09 -5.24
CA ARG A 51 -20.53 3.08 -6.22
C ARG A 51 -21.09 4.47 -6.51
N GLY A 52 -20.50 5.51 -5.91
CA GLY A 52 -20.93 6.90 -6.08
C GLY A 52 -20.51 7.49 -7.43
N GLN A 53 -21.06 8.65 -7.74
CA GLN A 53 -20.61 9.54 -8.81
C GLN A 53 -20.68 10.99 -8.29
N PRO A 54 -19.71 11.86 -8.60
CA PRO A 54 -18.48 11.56 -9.35
C PRO A 54 -17.49 10.68 -8.56
N ILE A 55 -16.52 10.08 -9.25
CA ILE A 55 -15.41 9.39 -8.59
C ILE A 55 -14.50 10.45 -7.93
N PRO A 56 -14.12 10.27 -6.66
CA PRO A 56 -13.17 11.15 -5.98
C PRO A 56 -11.80 11.20 -6.66
N THR A 57 -11.16 12.37 -6.61
CA THR A 57 -9.79 12.61 -7.08
C THR A 57 -8.86 12.82 -5.90
N GLY A 58 -7.61 12.40 -6.01
CA GLY A 58 -6.60 12.52 -4.95
C GLY A 58 -6.69 11.43 -3.88
N GLU A 59 -7.57 10.45 -4.04
CA GLU A 59 -7.73 9.32 -3.13
C GLU A 59 -7.91 7.99 -3.88
N ARG A 60 -7.60 6.90 -3.19
CA ARG A 60 -7.81 5.54 -3.71
C ARG A 60 -9.23 5.09 -3.42
N VAL A 61 -9.89 4.52 -4.42
CA VAL A 61 -11.21 3.93 -4.27
C VAL A 61 -11.22 2.50 -4.79
N ARG A 62 -11.92 1.60 -4.09
CA ARG A 62 -12.17 0.25 -4.60
C ARG A 62 -13.30 0.28 -5.61
N MET A 63 -13.07 -0.27 -6.78
CA MET A 63 -14.01 -0.17 -7.90
C MET A 63 -14.84 -1.45 -8.06
N PRO A 64 -16.03 -1.36 -8.69
CA PRO A 64 -16.78 -2.54 -9.10
C PRO A 64 -15.94 -3.44 -9.99
N GLN A 65 -16.12 -4.76 -9.84
CA GLN A 65 -15.38 -5.76 -10.59
C GLN A 65 -15.49 -5.50 -12.10
N THR A 66 -14.36 -5.47 -12.78
CA THR A 66 -14.28 -5.22 -14.23
C THR A 66 -13.35 -6.25 -14.84
N ALA A 67 -13.72 -6.80 -16.01
CA ALA A 67 -12.99 -7.90 -16.66
C ALA A 67 -12.77 -9.15 -15.75
N GLY A 68 -13.61 -9.32 -14.74
CA GLY A 68 -13.48 -10.39 -13.75
C GLY A 68 -12.41 -10.14 -12.68
N LEU A 69 -11.86 -8.93 -12.58
CA LEU A 69 -10.90 -8.53 -11.54
C LEU A 69 -11.51 -7.53 -10.57
N GLU A 70 -11.28 -7.74 -9.28
CA GLU A 70 -11.40 -6.68 -8.30
C GLU A 70 -10.21 -5.73 -8.48
N TRP A 71 -10.37 -4.44 -8.18
CA TRP A 71 -9.31 -3.47 -8.41
C TRP A 71 -9.57 -2.19 -7.62
N GLN A 72 -8.51 -1.41 -7.40
CA GLN A 72 -8.60 -0.04 -6.93
C GLN A 72 -8.17 0.95 -8.02
N LEU A 73 -8.74 2.14 -7.98
CA LEU A 73 -8.45 3.27 -8.84
C LEU A 73 -7.95 4.44 -7.99
N PHE A 74 -6.93 5.12 -8.48
CA PHE A 74 -6.55 6.45 -8.03
C PHE A 74 -6.63 7.40 -9.22
N LEU A 75 -7.38 8.50 -9.06
CA LEU A 75 -7.39 9.60 -10.02
C LEU A 75 -6.56 10.75 -9.44
N PRO A 76 -5.64 11.37 -10.21
CA PRO A 76 -4.86 12.49 -9.70
C PRO A 76 -5.75 13.68 -9.36
N ALA A 77 -5.35 14.52 -8.39
CA ALA A 77 -6.18 15.64 -7.91
C ALA A 77 -6.57 16.64 -9.03
N GLY A 78 -5.69 16.79 -10.02
CA GLY A 78 -5.93 17.60 -11.22
C GLY A 78 -6.81 16.93 -12.27
N TRP A 79 -7.23 15.68 -12.10
CA TRP A 79 -8.03 14.96 -13.08
C TRP A 79 -9.38 15.63 -13.31
N ARG A 80 -9.78 15.71 -14.58
CA ARG A 80 -11.06 16.28 -15.02
C ARG A 80 -11.65 15.42 -16.12
N ASN A 81 -12.95 15.15 -16.03
CA ASN A 81 -13.67 14.42 -17.06
C ASN A 81 -14.19 15.36 -18.16
N ALA A 82 -13.28 16.04 -18.85
CA ALA A 82 -13.61 16.96 -19.93
C ALA A 82 -12.84 16.58 -21.20
N THR A 83 -13.55 16.58 -22.34
CA THR A 83 -12.97 16.15 -23.62
C THR A 83 -11.88 17.09 -24.15
N SER A 84 -11.83 18.32 -23.65
CA SER A 84 -10.85 19.36 -23.96
C SER A 84 -9.54 19.26 -23.16
N GLU A 85 -9.49 18.46 -22.09
CA GLU A 85 -8.33 18.37 -21.19
C GLU A 85 -7.29 17.36 -21.70
N PRO A 86 -6.00 17.44 -21.31
CA PRO A 86 -5.03 16.43 -21.70
C PRO A 86 -5.40 15.04 -21.14
N LEU A 87 -4.91 14.00 -21.81
CA LEU A 87 -4.94 12.64 -21.27
C LEU A 87 -3.95 12.53 -20.10
N PHE A 88 -4.20 11.60 -19.18
CA PHE A 88 -3.35 11.36 -18.02
C PHE A 88 -2.59 10.05 -18.16
N PRO A 89 -1.27 10.00 -17.91
CA PRO A 89 -0.51 8.75 -17.90
C PRO A 89 -1.16 7.70 -17.00
N VAL A 90 -1.14 6.44 -17.43
CA VAL A 90 -1.70 5.32 -16.67
C VAL A 90 -0.59 4.41 -16.13
N VAL A 91 -0.54 4.28 -14.80
CA VAL A 91 0.32 3.33 -14.11
C VAL A 91 -0.50 2.12 -13.69
N VAL A 92 -0.11 0.93 -14.15
CA VAL A 92 -0.69 -0.33 -13.70
C VAL A 92 0.20 -0.92 -12.62
N PHE A 93 -0.27 -0.91 -11.37
CA PHE A 93 0.45 -1.44 -10.23
C PHE A 93 0.05 -2.90 -9.98
N PHE A 94 0.88 -3.82 -10.46
CA PHE A 94 0.74 -5.26 -10.21
C PHE A 94 1.20 -5.57 -8.79
N HIS A 95 0.28 -5.79 -7.86
CA HIS A 95 0.67 -6.25 -6.53
C HIS A 95 1.00 -7.75 -6.52
N GLY A 96 1.81 -8.16 -5.55
CA GLY A 96 2.28 -9.52 -5.36
C GLY A 96 1.33 -10.36 -4.50
N SER A 97 1.46 -11.68 -4.56
CA SER A 97 0.67 -12.58 -3.70
C SER A 97 0.99 -12.44 -2.20
N GLY A 98 2.17 -11.92 -1.85
CA GLY A 98 2.54 -11.61 -0.47
C GLY A 98 1.89 -10.33 0.06
N ASP A 99 1.28 -9.54 -0.84
CA ASP A 99 0.69 -8.26 -0.49
C ASP A 99 -0.69 -8.38 0.11
N GLY A 100 -1.29 -9.58 0.10
CA GLY A 100 -2.57 -9.86 0.75
C GLY A 100 -3.67 -8.89 0.36
N HIS A 101 -4.67 -8.78 1.24
CA HIS A 101 -5.89 -7.97 1.09
C HIS A 101 -5.59 -6.52 0.72
N PHE A 102 -6.56 -5.80 0.13
CA PHE A 102 -6.28 -4.42 -0.31
C PHE A 102 -5.78 -3.57 0.86
N THR A 103 -6.19 -3.84 2.09
CA THR A 103 -5.66 -3.22 3.31
C THR A 103 -4.15 -3.44 3.48
N VAL A 104 -3.68 -4.68 3.31
CA VAL A 104 -2.26 -5.03 3.36
C VAL A 104 -1.50 -4.40 2.19
N MET A 105 -2.01 -4.50 0.95
CA MET A 105 -1.44 -3.82 -0.22
C MET A 105 -1.34 -2.30 -0.01
N ASN A 106 -2.36 -1.68 0.58
CA ASN A 106 -2.42 -0.24 0.86
C ASN A 106 -1.44 0.22 1.94
N SER A 107 -0.86 -0.70 2.72
CA SER A 107 0.12 -0.37 3.76
C SER A 107 1.57 -0.28 3.23
N GLN A 108 1.79 -0.59 1.95
CA GLN A 108 3.13 -0.70 1.36
C GLN A 108 3.22 -0.12 -0.06
N SER A 109 4.46 0.10 -0.53
CA SER A 109 4.78 0.49 -1.91
C SER A 109 4.04 1.75 -2.40
N LEU A 110 3.78 1.83 -3.71
CA LEU A 110 3.06 2.96 -4.32
C LEU A 110 1.65 3.18 -3.74
N PRO A 111 0.81 2.13 -3.52
CA PRO A 111 -0.52 2.33 -2.96
C PRO A 111 -0.49 3.08 -1.64
N ARG A 112 0.48 2.78 -0.77
CA ARG A 112 0.67 3.53 0.46
C ARG A 112 0.76 5.02 0.16
N LEU A 113 1.73 5.44 -0.68
CA LEU A 113 2.06 6.83 -1.03
C LEU A 113 0.89 7.64 -1.62
N LEU A 114 -0.11 6.99 -2.20
CA LEU A 114 -1.29 7.63 -2.78
C LEU A 114 -2.37 8.00 -1.74
N SER A 115 -1.98 8.18 -0.47
CA SER A 115 -2.83 8.56 0.65
C SER A 115 -2.31 9.87 1.26
N GLY A 116 -3.20 10.73 1.77
CA GLY A 116 -2.73 11.80 2.66
C GLY A 116 -2.20 11.24 4.00
N ASP A 117 -2.79 10.14 4.46
CA ASP A 117 -2.41 9.44 5.69
C ASP A 117 -1.55 8.22 5.36
N GLN A 118 -0.24 8.33 5.64
CA GLN A 118 0.79 7.32 5.36
C GLN A 118 1.14 6.45 6.57
N SER A 119 0.40 6.58 7.68
CA SER A 119 0.75 5.93 8.92
C SER A 119 0.61 4.40 8.82
N THR A 120 1.65 3.66 9.23
CA THR A 120 1.57 2.20 9.43
C THR A 120 0.98 1.83 10.79
N CYS A 121 0.83 2.83 11.67
CA CYS A 121 0.13 2.83 12.95
C CYS A 121 -0.25 4.29 13.28
N PHE A 122 -1.34 4.78 12.69
CA PHE A 122 -2.09 6.01 12.99
C PHE A 122 -1.50 7.01 14.01
N ASP A 123 -0.49 7.76 13.59
CA ASP A 123 -0.50 9.20 13.88
C ASP A 123 -1.14 9.88 12.66
N HIS A 124 -2.36 10.37 12.83
CA HIS A 124 -3.07 11.11 11.79
C HIS A 124 -2.46 12.51 11.58
N ASP A 125 -1.60 12.97 12.50
CA ASP A 125 -1.04 14.32 12.48
C ASP A 125 0.27 14.42 11.70
N HIS A 126 0.90 13.31 11.31
CA HIS A 126 2.24 13.32 10.73
C HIS A 126 2.38 12.36 9.55
N CYS A 127 2.50 12.93 8.35
CA CYS A 127 3.20 12.30 7.23
C CYS A 127 4.58 11.79 7.69
N TRP A 128 5.19 10.85 6.93
CA TRP A 128 6.54 10.33 7.19
C TRP A 128 7.60 11.43 7.07
N ARG A 129 7.66 12.35 8.03
CA ARG A 129 8.80 13.24 8.19
C ARG A 129 9.89 12.40 8.82
N LEU A 130 10.89 12.07 8.01
CA LEU A 130 12.12 11.49 8.52
C LEU A 130 12.77 12.53 9.43
N ASP A 131 13.30 12.11 10.58
CA ASP A 131 14.11 13.00 11.40
C ASP A 131 15.32 13.51 10.59
N ALA A 132 15.84 14.68 10.93
CA ALA A 132 16.95 15.33 10.21
C ALA A 132 18.16 14.41 9.94
N GLU A 133 18.40 13.44 10.83
CA GLU A 133 19.48 12.45 10.69
C GLU A 133 19.20 11.38 9.63
N TYR A 134 17.94 11.14 9.28
CA TYR A 134 17.49 10.22 8.24
C TYR A 134 17.12 10.95 6.93
N GLU A 135 17.27 12.28 6.88
CA GLU A 135 16.94 13.06 5.68
C GLU A 135 17.91 12.81 4.51
N ARG A 136 19.13 12.34 4.79
CA ARG A 136 20.12 12.03 3.76
C ARG A 136 20.18 10.55 3.53
N VAL A 137 19.71 10.13 2.35
CA VAL A 137 19.84 8.74 1.90
C VAL A 137 21.12 8.63 1.07
N ALA A 138 22.13 7.99 1.63
CA ALA A 138 23.34 7.60 0.91
C ALA A 138 23.27 6.12 0.52
N ALA A 139 23.77 5.79 -0.66
CA ALA A 139 23.99 4.40 -1.07
C ALA A 139 25.43 4.20 -1.52
N LYS A 140 25.91 2.96 -1.41
CA LYS A 140 27.23 2.61 -1.95
C LYS A 140 27.19 2.69 -3.48
N ALA A 141 28.20 3.31 -4.08
CA ALA A 141 28.32 3.41 -5.53
C ALA A 141 28.37 2.00 -6.15
N GLU A 142 27.65 1.80 -7.25
CA GLU A 142 27.79 0.58 -8.05
C GLU A 142 29.23 0.44 -8.55
N ALA A 143 29.80 -0.74 -8.40
CA ALA A 143 31.12 -1.00 -8.93
C ALA A 143 31.06 -1.18 -10.46
N PRO A 144 32.11 -0.78 -11.20
CA PRO A 144 32.17 -1.03 -12.62
C PRO A 144 32.11 -2.54 -12.92
N ALA A 145 31.59 -2.91 -14.09
CA ALA A 145 31.41 -4.32 -14.47
C ALA A 145 32.70 -5.16 -14.47
N SER A 146 33.87 -4.50 -14.53
CA SER A 146 35.19 -5.13 -14.42
C SER A 146 35.63 -5.46 -12.98
N SER A 147 34.87 -5.00 -11.98
CA SER A 147 35.12 -5.26 -10.58
C SER A 147 34.57 -6.63 -10.16
N GLY A 148 35.30 -7.35 -9.30
CA GLY A 148 34.79 -8.57 -8.63
C GLY A 148 33.83 -8.29 -7.46
N ARG A 149 33.45 -7.03 -7.23
CA ARG A 149 32.53 -6.58 -6.17
C ARG A 149 31.27 -5.97 -6.77
N ALA A 150 30.14 -6.06 -6.06
CA ALA A 150 28.88 -5.42 -6.47
C ALA A 150 28.88 -3.89 -6.22
N TYR A 151 29.49 -3.43 -5.13
CA TYR A 151 29.51 -2.02 -4.74
C TYR A 151 30.91 -1.59 -4.27
N LEU A 152 31.23 -0.31 -4.44
CA LEU A 152 32.41 0.34 -3.90
C LEU A 152 32.17 0.80 -2.46
N ASP A 153 33.25 1.07 -1.71
CA ASP A 153 33.14 1.62 -0.35
C ASP A 153 32.84 3.13 -0.35
N GLN A 154 32.80 3.76 -1.52
CA GLN A 154 32.36 5.13 -1.71
C GLN A 154 30.83 5.21 -1.58
N GLU A 155 30.36 6.11 -0.72
CA GLU A 155 28.95 6.47 -0.62
C GLU A 155 28.61 7.63 -1.57
N VAL A 156 27.42 7.55 -2.16
CA VAL A 156 26.84 8.57 -3.03
C VAL A 156 25.53 9.00 -2.41
N ASP A 157 25.37 10.30 -2.22
CA ASP A 157 24.08 10.89 -1.85
C ASP A 157 23.10 10.67 -3.01
N LEU A 158 22.04 9.92 -2.76
CA LEU A 158 21.03 9.60 -3.77
C LEU A 158 20.16 10.81 -4.12
N ARG A 159 20.25 11.90 -3.34
CA ARG A 159 19.34 13.06 -3.42
C ARG A 159 17.88 12.62 -3.46
N SER A 160 17.56 11.50 -2.81
CA SER A 160 16.22 10.96 -2.81
C SER A 160 15.31 11.97 -2.13
N PRO A 161 14.21 12.40 -2.77
CA PRO A 161 13.26 13.27 -2.11
C PRO A 161 12.73 12.56 -0.86
N LEU A 162 12.68 13.29 0.26
CA LEU A 162 12.02 12.82 1.47
C LEU A 162 10.57 12.45 1.17
N ALA A 163 9.98 11.60 2.00
CA ALA A 163 8.56 11.31 1.89
C ALA A 163 7.77 12.62 1.97
N ALA A 164 7.17 12.99 0.85
CA ALA A 164 6.48 14.25 0.68
C ALA A 164 5.00 14.05 1.07
N CYS A 165 4.53 14.83 2.04
CA CYS A 165 3.17 14.75 2.59
C CYS A 165 2.10 15.05 1.52
N ASP A 166 2.51 15.72 0.45
CA ASP A 166 1.70 16.12 -0.69
C ASP A 166 1.84 15.14 -1.88
N PHE A 167 2.60 14.05 -1.77
CA PHE A 167 2.85 13.13 -2.89
C PHE A 167 1.56 12.72 -3.59
N ALA A 168 0.55 12.27 -2.83
CA ALA A 168 -0.74 11.89 -3.39
C ALA A 168 -1.41 13.06 -4.14
N SER A 169 -1.31 14.29 -3.63
CA SER A 169 -1.90 15.46 -4.27
C SER A 169 -1.15 15.92 -5.52
N THR A 170 0.15 15.65 -5.61
CA THR A 170 1.02 16.04 -6.73
C THR A 170 1.24 14.93 -7.75
N PHE A 171 0.91 13.68 -7.42
CA PHE A 171 1.16 12.53 -8.30
C PHE A 171 0.33 12.66 -9.59
N PRO A 172 0.97 12.74 -10.78
CA PRO A 172 0.31 13.22 -12.00
C PRO A 172 -0.28 12.10 -12.87
N ALA A 173 -0.50 10.89 -12.33
CA ALA A 173 -0.92 9.73 -13.10
C ALA A 173 -2.14 9.03 -12.49
N ILE A 174 -2.93 8.42 -13.36
CA ILE A 174 -3.99 7.49 -12.98
C ILE A 174 -3.31 6.18 -12.56
N VAL A 175 -3.69 5.64 -11.39
CA VAL A 175 -3.15 4.35 -10.93
C VAL A 175 -4.24 3.29 -10.90
N VAL A 176 -3.98 2.19 -11.60
CA VAL A 176 -4.83 1.00 -11.66
C VAL A 176 -4.17 -0.10 -10.85
N MET A 177 -4.84 -0.56 -9.80
CA MET A 177 -4.32 -1.58 -8.87
C MET A 177 -5.19 -2.85 -8.95
N PRO A 178 -4.99 -3.72 -9.95
CA PRO A 178 -5.77 -4.96 -10.09
C PRO A 178 -5.47 -5.99 -9.01
N GLN A 179 -6.50 -6.70 -8.54
CA GLN A 179 -6.40 -7.78 -7.56
C GLN A 179 -5.89 -9.09 -8.19
N GLY A 180 -4.58 -9.35 -8.08
CA GLY A 180 -3.92 -10.52 -8.67
C GLY A 180 -4.05 -11.81 -7.86
N TRP A 181 -4.23 -11.72 -6.54
CA TRP A 181 -4.30 -12.88 -5.64
C TRP A 181 -5.71 -13.01 -5.05
N LEU A 182 -6.18 -14.23 -4.95
CA LEU A 182 -7.41 -14.61 -4.25
C LEU A 182 -7.09 -15.95 -3.57
N PRO A 183 -7.45 -16.17 -2.31
CA PRO A 183 -7.03 -17.35 -1.55
C PRO A 183 -7.35 -18.71 -2.22
N ALA A 184 -8.34 -18.75 -3.10
CA ALA A 184 -8.73 -19.93 -3.86
C ALA A 184 -7.92 -20.19 -5.15
N HIS A 185 -6.97 -19.32 -5.51
CA HIS A 185 -6.26 -19.37 -6.78
C HIS A 185 -4.75 -19.49 -6.61
N ARG A 186 -4.11 -20.13 -7.60
CA ARG A 186 -2.64 -20.22 -7.69
C ARG A 186 -2.04 -18.81 -7.70
N THR A 187 -1.06 -18.58 -6.82
CA THR A 187 -0.36 -17.31 -6.70
C THR A 187 0.35 -16.94 -8.00
N GLY A 188 0.35 -15.63 -8.34
CA GLY A 188 1.10 -15.08 -9.46
C GLY A 188 0.27 -14.62 -10.67
N TRP A 189 0.94 -13.88 -11.56
CA TRP A 189 0.37 -13.31 -12.78
C TRP A 189 0.43 -14.32 -13.92
N THR A 190 -0.65 -15.09 -14.06
CA THR A 190 -0.81 -16.02 -15.19
C THR A 190 -1.17 -15.26 -16.47
N ARG A 191 -0.94 -15.86 -17.64
CA ARG A 191 -1.39 -15.31 -18.93
C ARG A 191 -2.88 -14.96 -18.93
N GLY A 192 -3.72 -15.76 -18.29
CA GLY A 192 -5.15 -15.48 -18.18
C GLY A 192 -5.42 -14.19 -17.39
N LYS A 193 -4.71 -13.98 -16.28
CA LYS A 193 -4.81 -12.78 -15.46
C LYS A 193 -4.24 -11.54 -16.14
N THR A 194 -3.11 -11.65 -16.84
CA THR A 194 -2.55 -10.51 -17.59
C THR A 194 -3.51 -10.05 -18.69
N LEU A 195 -4.20 -10.96 -19.38
CA LEU A 195 -5.26 -10.61 -20.34
C LEU A 195 -6.46 -9.91 -19.67
N GLN A 196 -6.79 -10.25 -18.42
CA GLN A 196 -7.82 -9.53 -17.67
C GLN A 196 -7.35 -8.12 -17.30
N VAL A 197 -6.09 -7.98 -16.90
CA VAL A 197 -5.48 -6.67 -16.61
C VAL A 197 -5.46 -5.81 -17.87
N GLU A 198 -5.08 -6.35 -19.02
CA GLU A 198 -5.14 -5.63 -20.30
C GLU A 198 -6.56 -5.10 -20.59
N ARG A 199 -7.59 -5.93 -20.44
CA ARG A 199 -8.98 -5.50 -20.63
C ARG A 199 -9.40 -4.43 -19.62
N LEU A 200 -8.97 -4.55 -18.37
CA LEU A 200 -9.20 -3.52 -17.35
C LEU A 200 -8.52 -2.21 -17.73
N THR A 201 -7.26 -2.26 -18.16
CA THR A 201 -6.51 -1.07 -18.60
C THR A 201 -7.20 -0.42 -19.79
N GLN A 202 -7.66 -1.18 -20.78
CA GLN A 202 -8.43 -0.62 -21.90
C GLN A 202 -9.72 0.08 -21.45
N HIS A 203 -10.45 -0.50 -20.50
CA HIS A 203 -11.60 0.15 -19.89
C HIS A 203 -11.20 1.47 -19.20
N VAL A 204 -10.05 1.50 -18.50
CA VAL A 204 -9.56 2.71 -17.84
C VAL A 204 -9.17 3.80 -18.84
N LEU A 205 -8.43 3.44 -19.89
CA LEU A 205 -8.03 4.36 -20.96
C LEU A 205 -9.26 5.03 -21.56
N SER A 206 -10.31 4.26 -21.89
CA SER A 206 -11.52 4.80 -22.49
C SER A 206 -12.39 5.62 -21.53
N THR A 207 -12.48 5.19 -20.26
CA THR A 207 -13.45 5.75 -19.30
C THR A 207 -12.88 6.95 -18.54
N TYR A 208 -11.59 6.94 -18.25
CA TYR A 208 -10.93 7.92 -17.38
C TYR A 208 -9.90 8.78 -18.09
N ARG A 209 -9.94 8.85 -19.43
CA ARG A 209 -9.03 9.70 -20.23
C ARG A 209 -7.56 9.33 -20.02
N GLY A 210 -7.28 8.03 -19.96
CA GLY A 210 -5.92 7.54 -19.76
C GLY A 210 -5.09 7.60 -21.04
N ASP A 211 -3.82 7.96 -20.88
CA ASP A 211 -2.78 7.87 -21.90
C ASP A 211 -1.99 6.57 -21.72
N PRO A 212 -1.89 5.71 -22.75
CA PRO A 212 -1.10 4.49 -22.67
C PRO A 212 0.42 4.69 -22.79
N THR A 213 0.90 5.91 -23.08
CA THR A 213 2.33 6.19 -23.33
C THR A 213 3.14 6.55 -22.10
#